data_AF-A0A940NVD0-F1
#
_entry.id   AF-A0A940NVD0-F1
#
_cell.length_a   1.000
_cell.length_b   1.000
_cell.length_c   1.000
_cell.angle_alpha   90.00
_cell.angle_beta   90.00
_cell.angle_gamma   90.00
#
_symmetry.space_group_name_H-M   'P 1'
#
loop_
_entity.id
_entity.type
_entity.pdbx_description
1 polymer ?
#
loop_
_entity_poly.entity_id
_entity_poly.type
_entity_poly.pdbx_seq_one_letter_code
_entity_poly.pdbx_strand_id
1 'polypeptide(L)'
;MGMKDKQLAKEIAERRMGMIAPLIGVLSSLEEYYEKRREISVMYEVSTRTIQRYVDAYNEFGMDGLEPKGKVQEQGVIVNKEITAEAIRLRRECHPAACRPSSRSWNWRARSNPAS
;
A
#
# COMPACT_ATOMS: atom_id res chain seq x y z
N MET A 1 -17.09 11.27 9.28
CA MET A 1 -16.83 11.35 7.83
C MET A 1 -17.73 12.42 7.25
N GLY A 2 -17.14 13.50 6.72
CA GLY A 2 -17.90 14.54 6.04
C GLY A 2 -18.38 14.04 4.67
N MET A 3 -19.45 14.62 4.13
CA MET A 3 -19.97 14.29 2.79
C MET A 3 -18.87 14.34 1.70
N LYS A 4 -17.88 15.24 1.84
CA LYS A 4 -16.73 15.36 0.94
C LYS A 4 -15.84 14.12 0.92
N ASP A 5 -15.65 13.47 2.07
CA ASP A 5 -14.81 12.26 2.17
C ASP A 5 -15.45 11.08 1.44
N LYS A 6 -16.78 10.99 1.49
CA LYS A 6 -17.56 9.95 0.80
C LYS A 6 -17.53 10.13 -0.71
N GLN A 7 -17.61 11.37 -1.19
CA GLN A 7 -17.58 11.66 -2.62
C GLN A 7 -16.20 11.36 -3.23
N LEU A 8 -15.12 11.71 -2.51
CA LEU A 8 -13.76 11.33 -2.89
C LEU A 8 -13.56 9.81 -2.87
N ALA A 9 -14.12 9.11 -1.88
CA ALA A 9 -14.04 7.65 -1.82
C ALA A 9 -14.69 6.99 -3.03
N LYS A 10 -15.87 7.48 -3.43
CA LYS A 10 -16.58 7.00 -4.61
C LYS A 10 -15.82 7.28 -5.91
N GLU A 11 -15.28 8.48 -6.08
CA GLU A 11 -14.48 8.84 -7.27
C GLU A 11 -13.22 7.95 -7.38
N ILE A 12 -12.58 7.64 -6.25
CA ILE A 12 -11.44 6.72 -6.21
C ILE A 12 -11.87 5.30 -6.60
N ALA A 13 -13.02 4.83 -6.12
CA ALA A 13 -13.56 3.51 -6.47
C ALA A 13 -13.89 3.41 -7.97
N GLU A 14 -14.54 4.43 -8.53
CA GLU A 14 -14.84 4.52 -9.96
C GLU A 14 -13.57 4.52 -10.82
N ARG A 15 -12.54 5.29 -10.42
CA ARG A 15 -11.24 5.29 -11.10
C ARG A 15 -10.60 3.89 -11.07
N ARG A 16 -10.64 3.20 -9.93
CA ARG A 16 -10.12 1.84 -9.78
C ARG A 16 -10.90 0.85 -10.64
N MET A 17 -12.22 0.98 -10.68
CA MET A 17 -13.08 0.15 -11.54
C MET A 17 -12.71 0.33 -13.01
N GLY A 18 -12.49 1.56 -13.47
CA GLY A 18 -12.01 1.82 -14.83
C GLY A 18 -10.67 1.14 -15.16
N MET A 19 -9.76 1.05 -14.18
CA MET A 19 -8.48 0.36 -14.36
C MET A 19 -8.63 -1.16 -14.50
N ILE A 20 -9.53 -1.78 -13.72
CA ILE A 20 -9.66 -3.26 -13.66
C ILE A 20 -10.76 -3.82 -14.57
N ALA A 21 -11.69 -2.99 -15.05
CA ALA A 21 -12.73 -3.39 -16.00
C ALA A 21 -12.22 -4.22 -17.19
N PRO A 22 -11.11 -3.84 -17.88
CA PRO A 22 -10.56 -4.65 -18.98
C PRO A 22 -9.91 -5.98 -18.53
N LEU A 23 -9.70 -6.20 -17.24
CA LEU A 23 -9.17 -7.45 -16.68
C LEU A 23 -10.25 -8.40 -16.17
N ILE A 24 -11.41 -7.85 -15.80
CA ILE A 24 -12.56 -8.62 -15.30
C ILE A 24 -13.46 -9.04 -16.46
N GLY A 25 -13.50 -8.24 -17.53
CA GLY A 25 -14.21 -8.57 -18.77
C GLY A 25 -13.32 -9.24 -19.83
N VAL A 26 -13.96 -10.01 -20.72
CA VAL A 26 -13.50 -10.49 -22.04
C VAL A 26 -12.00 -10.79 -22.14
N LEU A 27 -11.48 -11.63 -21.26
CA LEU A 27 -10.18 -12.26 -21.47
C LEU A 27 -10.42 -13.76 -21.60
N SER A 28 -9.99 -14.32 -22.73
CA SER A 28 -10.28 -15.71 -23.08
C SER A 28 -9.21 -16.65 -22.55
N SER A 29 -8.01 -16.12 -22.28
CA SER A 29 -6.86 -16.88 -21.79
C SER A 29 -6.09 -16.17 -20.66
N LEU A 30 -5.35 -16.97 -19.88
CA LEU A 30 -4.45 -16.49 -18.82
C LEU A 30 -3.30 -15.63 -19.37
N GLU A 31 -2.82 -15.93 -20.59
CA GLU A 31 -1.73 -15.18 -21.23
C GLU A 31 -2.18 -13.74 -21.54
N GLU A 32 -3.34 -13.59 -22.17
CA GLU A 32 -3.97 -12.29 -22.46
C GLU A 32 -4.18 -11.48 -21.17
N TYR A 33 -4.58 -12.14 -20.08
CA TYR A 33 -4.72 -11.51 -18.77
C TYR A 33 -3.39 -10.93 -18.26
N TYR A 34 -2.30 -11.69 -18.37
CA TYR A 34 -1.00 -11.23 -17.89
C TYR A 34 -0.42 -10.11 -18.74
N GLU A 35 -0.60 -10.16 -20.05
CA GLU A 35 -0.20 -9.09 -20.97
C GLU A 35 -0.98 -7.81 -20.69
N LYS A 36 -2.32 -7.90 -20.64
CA LYS A 36 -3.18 -6.75 -20.36
C LYS A 36 -2.87 -6.13 -19.00
N ARG A 37 -2.59 -6.95 -17.99
CA ARG A 37 -2.20 -6.47 -16.65
C ARG A 37 -0.87 -5.71 -16.68
N ARG A 38 0.08 -6.10 -17.53
CA ARG A 38 1.34 -5.35 -17.71
C ARG A 38 1.09 -4.02 -18.44
N GLU A 39 0.26 -4.00 -19.47
CA GLU A 39 -0.10 -2.76 -20.17
C GLU A 39 -0.73 -1.73 -19.22
N ILE A 40 -1.71 -2.16 -18.42
CA ILE A 40 -2.38 -1.30 -17.43
C ILE A 40 -1.39 -0.82 -16.36
N SER A 41 -0.44 -1.67 -15.97
CA SER A 41 0.61 -1.31 -15.02
C SER A 41 1.47 -0.14 -15.53
N VAL A 42 1.84 -0.16 -16.81
CA VAL A 42 2.60 0.92 -17.44
C VAL A 42 1.73 2.16 -17.65
N MET A 43 0.51 1.99 -18.16
CA MET A 43 -0.38 3.10 -18.52
C MET A 43 -0.83 3.94 -17.32
N TYR A 44 -1.04 3.32 -16.17
CA TYR A 44 -1.45 3.99 -14.93
C TYR A 44 -0.29 4.23 -13.95
N GLU A 45 0.93 3.84 -14.28
CA GLU A 45 2.11 3.90 -13.40
C GLU A 45 1.90 3.19 -12.05
N VAL A 46 1.16 2.08 -12.06
CA VAL A 46 0.81 1.30 -10.87
C VAL A 46 1.41 -0.09 -10.97
N SER A 47 1.94 -0.65 -9.87
CA SER A 47 2.51 -2.00 -9.90
C SER A 47 1.48 -3.07 -10.25
N THR A 48 1.90 -4.13 -10.96
CA THR A 48 1.07 -5.29 -11.28
C THR A 48 0.44 -5.95 -10.05
N ARG A 49 1.16 -5.98 -8.91
CA ARG A 49 0.65 -6.48 -7.63
C ARG A 49 -0.52 -5.63 -7.11
N THR A 50 -0.46 -4.31 -7.28
CA THR A 50 -1.55 -3.42 -6.87
C THR A 50 -2.79 -3.63 -7.72
N ILE A 51 -2.62 -3.83 -9.03
CA ILE A 51 -3.72 -4.15 -9.95
C ILE A 51 -4.38 -5.48 -9.55
N GLN A 52 -3.58 -6.52 -9.31
CA GLN A 52 -4.09 -7.82 -8.85
C GLN A 52 -4.87 -7.67 -7.54
N ARG A 53 -4.34 -6.91 -6.58
CA ARG A 53 -5.04 -6.64 -5.32
C ARG A 53 -6.41 -5.97 -5.52
N TYR A 54 -6.54 -5.07 -6.50
CA TYR A 54 -7.83 -4.45 -6.81
C TYR A 54 -8.81 -5.43 -7.46
N VAL A 55 -8.33 -6.31 -8.36
CA VAL A 55 -9.13 -7.39 -8.94
C VAL A 55 -9.62 -8.34 -7.85
N ASP A 56 -8.74 -8.78 -6.95
CA ASP A 56 -9.09 -9.66 -5.85
C ASP A 56 -10.11 -9.01 -4.92
N ALA A 57 -9.91 -7.73 -4.57
CA ALA A 57 -10.84 -6.98 -3.73
C ALA A 57 -12.21 -6.80 -4.39
N TYR A 58 -12.25 -6.60 -5.72
CA TYR A 58 -13.50 -6.52 -6.46
C TYR A 58 -14.22 -7.86 -6.55
N ASN A 59 -13.49 -8.97 -6.74
CA ASN A 59 -14.08 -10.30 -6.77
C ASN A 59 -14.66 -10.71 -5.41
N GLU A 60 -14.06 -10.26 -4.30
CA GLU A 60 -14.49 -10.59 -2.94
C GLU A 60 -15.60 -9.66 -2.41
N PHE A 61 -15.50 -8.36 -2.67
CA PHE A 61 -16.38 -7.34 -2.06
C PHE A 61 -17.09 -6.42 -3.07
N GLY A 62 -16.94 -6.67 -4.37
CA GLY A 62 -17.52 -5.81 -5.42
C GLY A 62 -16.95 -4.40 -5.42
N MET A 63 -17.81 -3.42 -5.74
CA MET A 63 -17.43 -2.00 -5.76
C MET A 63 -16.96 -1.48 -4.40
N ASP A 64 -17.53 -1.99 -3.30
CA ASP A 64 -17.16 -1.60 -1.94
C ASP A 64 -15.69 -1.98 -1.62
N GLY A 65 -15.18 -3.06 -2.23
CA GLY A 65 -13.77 -3.46 -2.12
C GLY A 65 -12.78 -2.49 -2.78
N LEU A 66 -13.27 -1.67 -3.71
CA LEU A 66 -12.48 -0.65 -4.41
C LEU A 66 -12.50 0.69 -3.71
N GLU A 67 -13.34 0.89 -2.70
CA GLU A 67 -13.27 2.11 -1.91
C GLU A 67 -11.92 2.17 -1.17
N PRO A 68 -11.35 3.38 -0.98
CA PRO A 68 -10.20 3.51 -0.10
C PRO A 68 -10.62 3.05 1.30
N LYS A 69 -9.98 1.99 1.81
CA LYS A 69 -10.08 1.62 3.22
C LYS A 69 -9.77 2.89 4.01
N GLY A 70 -10.78 3.40 4.73
CA GLY A 70 -10.64 4.61 5.52
C GLY A 70 -9.37 4.53 6.36
N LYS A 71 -8.73 5.67 6.64
CA LYS A 71 -7.56 5.70 7.53
C LYS A 71 -7.89 4.82 8.73
N VAL A 72 -7.16 3.72 8.91
CA VAL A 72 -7.12 3.03 10.20
C VAL A 72 -6.85 4.16 11.17
N GLN A 73 -7.75 4.39 12.13
CA GLN A 73 -7.49 5.38 13.15
C GLN A 73 -6.16 4.96 13.76
N GLU A 74 -5.09 5.66 13.41
CA GLU A 74 -3.81 5.50 14.06
C GLU A 74 -4.14 5.76 15.52
N GLN A 75 -4.12 4.68 16.30
CA GLN A 75 -4.39 4.73 17.73
C GLN A 75 -3.31 5.61 18.33
N GLY A 76 -3.58 6.91 18.41
CA GLY A 76 -2.84 7.92 19.16
C GLY A 76 -1.32 7.78 19.12
N VAL A 77 -0.69 7.47 17.99
CA VAL A 77 0.77 7.63 17.89
C VAL A 77 1.04 9.11 17.71
N ILE A 78 0.85 9.86 18.79
CA ILE A 78 1.40 11.19 18.97
C ILE A 78 2.90 10.94 19.11
N VAL A 79 3.59 10.81 17.97
CA VAL A 79 5.05 10.74 17.98
C VAL A 79 5.51 12.07 18.60
N ASN A 80 6.06 12.01 19.81
CA ASN A 80 6.56 13.19 20.49
C ASN A 80 7.57 13.89 19.56
N LYS A 81 7.42 15.21 19.40
CA LYS A 81 8.30 16.02 18.55
C LYS A 81 9.76 15.87 18.94
N GLU A 82 10.04 15.63 20.22
CA GLU A 82 11.38 15.36 20.74
C GLU A 82 11.95 14.04 20.20
N ILE A 83 11.17 12.95 20.23
CA ILE A 83 11.57 11.65 19.67
C ILE A 83 11.79 11.77 18.16
N THR A 84 10.95 12.56 17.49
CA THR A 84 11.09 12.83 16.04
C THR A 84 12.36 13.60 15.72
N ALA A 85 12.67 14.65 16.49
CA ALA A 85 13.87 15.45 16.32
C ALA A 85 15.13 14.62 16.57
N GLU A 86 15.13 13.77 17.61
CA GLU A 86 16.26 12.90 17.92
C GLU A 86 16.46 11.85 16.82
N ALA A 87 15.40 11.24 16.30
CA ALA A 87 15.50 10.31 15.17
C ALA A 87 16.05 10.99 13.89
N ILE A 88 15.65 12.25 13.62
CA ILE A 88 16.18 13.04 12.50
C ILE A 88 17.68 13.31 12.70
N ARG A 89 18.08 13.70 13.92
CA ARG A 89 19.47 13.96 14.27
C ARG A 89 20.32 12.71 14.09
N LEU A 90 19.89 11.57 14.65
CA LEU A 90 20.56 10.27 14.51
C LEU A 90 20.71 9.85 13.04
N ARG A 91 19.71 10.12 12.19
CA ARG A 91 19.79 9.84 10.75
C ARG A 91 20.78 10.74 10.01
N ARG A 92 20.98 11.98 10.46
CA ARG A 92 21.96 12.92 9.90
C ARG A 92 23.39 12.59 10.35
N GLU A 93 23.52 12.08 11.57
CA GLU A 93 24.81 11.67 12.14
C GLU A 93 25.23 10.26 11.68
N CYS A 94 24.29 9.36 11.31
CA CYS A 94 24.62 8.07 10.71
C CYS A 94 25.09 8.26 9.26
N HIS A 95 26.38 8.02 9.01
CA HIS A 95 26.91 7.95 7.66
C HIS A 95 26.16 6.84 6.88
N PRO A 96 25.66 7.08 5.65
CA PRO A 96 24.84 6.10 4.91
C PRO A 96 25.56 4.77 4.63
N ALA A 97 26.90 4.73 4.72
CA ALA A 97 27.70 3.51 4.65
C ALA A 97 27.67 2.65 5.94
N ALA A 98 27.43 3.25 7.11
CA ALA A 98 27.32 2.55 8.40
C ALA A 98 25.90 2.02 8.67
N CYS A 99 24.89 2.59 8.00
CA CYS A 99 23.49 2.21 8.10
C CYS A 99 23.03 1.16 7.06
N ARG A 100 23.94 0.53 6.28
CA ARG A 100 23.61 -0.70 5.52
C ARG A 100 23.78 -1.90 6.44
N PRO A 101 22.71 -2.66 6.77
CA PRO A 101 22.89 -3.98 7.31
C PRO A 101 23.58 -4.82 6.24
N SER A 102 24.81 -5.26 6.51
CA SER A 102 25.32 -6.49 5.89
C SER A 102 24.22 -7.55 6.12
N SER A 103 23.83 -8.27 5.07
CA SER A 103 22.66 -9.18 5.03
C SER A 103 22.65 -10.30 6.09
N ARG A 104 23.65 -10.37 6.97
CA ARG A 104 23.69 -11.28 8.11
C ARG A 104 23.40 -10.53 9.40
N SER A 105 22.35 -11.02 10.07
CA SER A 105 21.96 -10.67 11.44
C SER A 105 21.31 -9.31 11.57
N TRP A 106 19.98 -9.28 11.65
CA TRP A 106 19.27 -8.67 12.79
C TRP A 106 17.91 -9.37 12.94
N ASN A 107 17.78 -10.22 13.97
CA ASN A 107 16.51 -10.76 14.43
C ASN A 107 15.86 -9.72 15.36
N TRP A 108 14.87 -8.99 14.84
CA TRP A 108 14.15 -7.93 15.56
C TRP A 108 13.33 -8.44 16.76
N ARG A 109 13.11 -9.76 16.89
CA ARG A 109 12.25 -10.37 17.91
C ARG A 109 12.88 -10.47 19.30
N ALA A 110 14.20 -10.26 19.44
CA ALA A 110 14.88 -10.41 20.73
C ALA A 110 14.80 -9.17 21.65
N ARG A 111 14.39 -8.00 21.12
CA ARG A 111 14.38 -6.74 21.89
C ARG A 111 12.99 -6.32 22.40
N SER A 112 11.94 -7.06 22.05
CA SER A 112 10.55 -6.72 22.41
C SER A 112 10.06 -7.34 23.73
N ASN A 113 10.91 -8.00 24.52
CA ASN A 113 10.50 -8.61 25.78
C ASN A 113 11.48 -8.28 26.92
N PRO A 114 11.18 -7.32 27.81
CA PRO A 114 11.77 -7.31 29.14
C PRO A 114 11.06 -8.36 30.00
N ALA A 115 11.86 -9.22 30.63
CA ALA A 115 11.46 -10.38 31.41
C ALA A 115 10.38 -10.10 32.49
N SER A 116 9.54 -11.11 32.75
CA SER A 116 8.99 -11.37 34.10
C SER A 116 9.98 -12.17 34.91
#